data_AF-A0AAV0NTQ8-F1
#
_entry.id   AF-A0AAV0NTQ8-F1
#
_cell.length_a   1.000
_cell.length_b   1.000
_cell.length_c   1.000
_cell.angle_alpha   90.00
_cell.angle_beta   90.00
_cell.angle_gamma   90.00
#
_symmetry.space_group_name_H-M   'P 1'
#
loop_
_entity.id
_entity.type
_entity.pdbx_description
1 polymer ?
#
loop_
_entity_poly.entity_id
_entity_poly.type
_entity_poly.pdbx_seq_one_letter_code
_entity_poly.pdbx_strand_id
1 'polypeptide(L)'
;EDQVERYARVYLIALVGGFLFPDKSNKWIQGMWFPMLLGDWDEIGRKSWGSAVLAGIYRELCTCSRLGAKQAGGAMFILQLWAWEHLPFLAPQDPREFWLPDDELRFVANPPYGFKWIGANTNDHQAEHSLLFYRAEFDKPWWNQAVWDPYPNEVVELHRLRHPEDQETWLCKVPLICWHMVEWHLPDRSLRQYRLEQPIPASPPQGFRELHAIDLRYNKKDWTRKHEFYINIWENRNQWVVQGAPETRPMGYHDGYMRWYRHFTLRW
;
A
#
# COMPACT_ATOMS: atom_id res chain seq x y z
N GLU A 1 -20.90 -27.90 -11.49
CA GLU A 1 -20.17 -27.01 -10.57
C GLU A 1 -18.66 -26.98 -10.83
N ASP A 2 -18.02 -28.12 -11.13
CA ASP A 2 -16.57 -28.25 -11.33
C ASP A 2 -15.89 -27.27 -12.30
N GLN A 3 -16.54 -26.85 -13.39
CA GLN A 3 -15.90 -25.95 -14.36
C GLN A 3 -15.77 -24.52 -13.81
N VAL A 4 -16.83 -23.99 -13.20
CA VAL A 4 -16.83 -22.63 -12.63
C VAL A 4 -15.77 -22.52 -11.54
N GLU A 5 -15.69 -23.53 -10.68
CA GLU A 5 -14.67 -23.57 -9.62
C GLU A 5 -13.24 -23.58 -10.20
N ARG A 6 -12.99 -24.40 -11.23
CA ARG A 6 -11.68 -24.44 -11.90
C ARG A 6 -11.31 -23.10 -12.52
N TYR A 7 -12.26 -22.44 -13.21
CA TYR A 7 -12.02 -21.12 -13.78
C TYR A 7 -11.76 -20.07 -12.69
N ALA A 8 -12.52 -20.09 -11.59
CA ALA A 8 -12.30 -19.18 -10.46
C ALA A 8 -10.93 -19.37 -9.82
N ARG A 9 -10.46 -20.63 -9.64
CA ARG A 9 -9.12 -20.91 -9.11
C ARG A 9 -8.02 -20.42 -10.05
N VAL A 10 -8.14 -20.66 -11.34
CA VAL A 10 -7.18 -20.17 -12.34
C VAL A 10 -7.11 -18.64 -12.33
N TYR A 11 -8.28 -17.99 -12.27
CA TYR A 11 -8.36 -16.54 -12.15
C TYR A 11 -7.66 -16.03 -10.88
N LEU A 12 -7.95 -16.63 -9.72
CA LEU A 12 -7.30 -16.25 -8.45
C LEU A 12 -5.78 -16.45 -8.48
N ILE A 13 -5.31 -17.54 -9.07
CA ILE A 13 -3.88 -17.81 -9.24
C ILE A 13 -3.22 -16.73 -10.10
N ALA A 14 -3.86 -16.36 -11.21
CA ALA A 14 -3.38 -15.28 -12.08
C ALA A 14 -3.40 -13.92 -11.36
N LEU A 15 -4.46 -13.61 -10.62
CA LEU A 15 -4.61 -12.37 -9.86
C LEU A 15 -3.54 -12.25 -8.76
N VAL A 16 -3.39 -13.28 -7.93
CA VAL A 16 -2.45 -13.27 -6.81
C VAL A 16 -1.01 -13.30 -7.30
N GLY A 17 -0.67 -14.23 -8.19
CA GLY A 17 0.72 -14.41 -8.66
C GLY A 17 1.16 -13.33 -9.66
N GLY A 18 0.28 -12.96 -10.59
CA GLY A 18 0.63 -12.07 -11.70
C GLY A 18 0.37 -10.59 -11.44
N PHE A 19 -0.60 -10.25 -10.58
CA PHE A 19 -1.02 -8.86 -10.39
C PHE A 19 -0.73 -8.32 -8.99
N LEU A 20 -1.01 -9.08 -7.94
CA LEU A 20 -0.80 -8.64 -6.55
C LEU A 20 0.62 -8.87 -6.05
N PHE A 21 1.24 -10.00 -6.42
CA PHE A 21 2.59 -10.37 -6.01
C PHE A 21 3.51 -10.75 -7.18
N PRO A 22 3.58 -9.93 -8.25
CA PRO A 22 4.49 -10.20 -9.35
C PRO A 22 5.94 -10.18 -8.85
N ASP A 23 6.74 -11.13 -9.31
CA ASP A 23 8.15 -11.21 -8.98
C ASP A 23 9.05 -10.59 -10.06
N LYS A 24 10.33 -10.42 -9.74
CA LYS A 24 11.34 -9.85 -10.66
C LYS A 24 11.88 -10.87 -11.66
N SER A 25 11.47 -12.14 -11.54
CA SER A 25 12.08 -13.27 -12.25
C SER A 25 11.44 -13.56 -13.59
N ASN A 26 10.49 -12.72 -14.03
CA ASN A 26 9.70 -12.92 -15.24
C ASN A 26 8.93 -14.27 -15.23
N LYS A 27 8.71 -14.83 -14.03
CA LYS A 27 7.87 -16.00 -13.81
C LYS A 27 6.49 -15.53 -13.42
N TRP A 28 5.48 -16.21 -13.96
CA TRP A 28 4.09 -15.78 -13.80
C TRP A 28 3.60 -15.89 -12.35
N ILE A 29 3.95 -16.96 -11.62
CA ILE A 29 3.45 -17.23 -10.26
C ILE A 29 4.53 -17.93 -9.41
N GLN A 30 4.79 -17.42 -8.19
CA GLN A 30 5.63 -18.10 -7.21
C GLN A 30 4.95 -19.36 -6.66
N GLY A 31 5.69 -20.47 -6.60
CA GLY A 31 5.19 -21.78 -6.16
C GLY A 31 4.52 -21.80 -4.78
N MET A 32 4.88 -20.87 -3.90
CA MET A 32 4.35 -20.78 -2.53
C MET A 32 2.83 -20.53 -2.47
N TRP A 33 2.24 -19.95 -3.52
CA TRP A 33 0.81 -19.62 -3.52
C TRP A 33 -0.09 -20.83 -3.79
N PHE A 34 0.40 -21.85 -4.51
CA PHE A 34 -0.43 -22.98 -4.94
C PHE A 34 -1.05 -23.79 -3.79
N PRO A 35 -0.32 -24.17 -2.72
CA PRO A 35 -0.92 -24.94 -1.63
C PRO A 35 -2.12 -24.25 -0.99
N MET A 36 -2.07 -22.91 -0.87
CA MET A 36 -3.16 -22.13 -0.30
C MET A 36 -4.30 -21.91 -1.31
N LEU A 37 -3.99 -21.53 -2.56
CA LEU A 37 -5.00 -21.21 -3.58
C LEU A 37 -5.74 -22.44 -4.14
N LEU A 38 -5.12 -23.62 -4.07
CA LEU A 38 -5.74 -24.90 -4.39
C LEU A 38 -6.41 -25.54 -3.17
N GLY A 39 -6.34 -24.89 -2.01
CA GLY A 39 -6.93 -25.34 -0.76
C GLY A 39 -8.41 -24.99 -0.63
N ASP A 40 -8.84 -24.88 0.62
CA ASP A 40 -10.22 -24.59 1.01
C ASP A 40 -10.61 -23.12 0.74
N TRP A 41 -11.82 -22.91 0.19
CA TRP A 41 -12.32 -21.58 -0.15
C TRP A 41 -12.54 -20.69 1.06
N ASP A 42 -13.05 -21.26 2.17
CA ASP A 42 -13.28 -20.50 3.40
C ASP A 42 -11.94 -20.09 4.02
N GLU A 43 -10.90 -20.91 3.90
CA GLU A 43 -9.56 -20.51 4.32
C GLU A 43 -8.99 -19.36 3.48
N ILE A 44 -9.14 -19.42 2.15
CA ILE A 44 -8.71 -18.37 1.22
C ILE A 44 -9.44 -17.05 1.52
N GLY A 45 -10.76 -17.12 1.73
CA GLY A 45 -11.62 -15.97 1.98
C GLY A 45 -11.36 -15.27 3.31
N ARG A 46 -10.87 -16.00 4.33
CA ARG A 46 -10.54 -15.45 5.65
C ARG A 46 -9.18 -14.76 5.73
N LYS A 47 -8.35 -14.82 4.68
CA LYS A 47 -7.03 -14.15 4.69
C LYS A 47 -7.19 -12.65 4.46
N SER A 48 -6.39 -11.86 5.17
CA SER A 48 -6.24 -10.43 4.87
C SER A 48 -5.32 -10.22 3.67
N TRP A 49 -5.89 -10.28 2.46
CA TRP A 49 -5.17 -10.06 1.21
C TRP A 49 -4.60 -8.65 1.11
N GLY A 50 -5.34 -7.63 1.57
CA GLY A 50 -4.86 -6.25 1.57
C GLY A 50 -3.61 -6.05 2.43
N SER A 51 -3.58 -6.63 3.63
CA SER A 51 -2.41 -6.59 4.52
C SER A 51 -1.22 -7.33 3.93
N ALA A 52 -1.45 -8.47 3.29
CA ALA A 52 -0.39 -9.23 2.64
C ALA A 52 0.24 -8.43 1.48
N VAL A 53 -0.59 -7.79 0.65
CA VAL A 53 -0.13 -6.91 -0.43
C VAL A 53 0.65 -5.72 0.11
N LEU A 54 0.16 -5.08 1.17
CA LEU A 54 0.83 -3.95 1.80
C LEU A 54 2.19 -4.35 2.38
N ALA A 55 2.31 -5.53 3.01
CA ALA A 55 3.59 -6.07 3.46
C ALA A 55 4.58 -6.25 2.29
N GLY A 56 4.09 -6.77 1.16
CA GLY A 56 4.89 -6.91 -0.06
C GLY A 56 5.37 -5.56 -0.61
N ILE A 57 4.49 -4.56 -0.67
CA ILE A 57 4.86 -3.21 -1.11
C ILE A 57 5.91 -2.59 -0.18
N TYR A 58 5.75 -2.70 1.14
CA TYR A 58 6.72 -2.16 2.11
C TYR A 58 8.10 -2.82 1.96
N ARG A 59 8.12 -4.14 1.82
CA ARG A 59 9.35 -4.93 1.55
C ARG A 59 10.03 -4.47 0.27
N GLU A 60 9.26 -4.30 -0.81
CA GLU A 60 9.77 -3.91 -2.11
C GLU A 60 10.26 -2.46 -2.15
N LEU A 61 9.55 -1.52 -1.50
CA LEU A 61 9.98 -0.13 -1.36
C LEU A 61 11.34 -0.01 -0.68
N CYS A 62 11.55 -0.76 0.42
CA CYS A 62 12.85 -0.78 1.09
C CYS A 62 13.92 -1.48 0.26
N THR A 63 13.55 -2.49 -0.53
CA THR A 63 14.49 -3.19 -1.41
C THR A 63 14.91 -2.34 -2.60
N CYS A 64 13.97 -1.62 -3.23
CA CYS A 64 14.21 -0.79 -4.40
C CYS A 64 14.89 0.54 -4.06
N SER A 65 14.80 1.00 -2.81
CA SER A 65 15.55 2.17 -2.32
C SER A 65 17.04 1.90 -2.08
N ARG A 66 17.51 0.64 -2.20
CA ARG A 66 18.93 0.30 -2.02
C ARG A 66 19.75 0.64 -3.26
N LEU A 67 20.99 1.05 -3.03
CA LEU A 67 21.96 1.29 -4.10
C LEU A 67 22.10 0.05 -5.00
N GLY A 68 21.93 0.21 -6.30
CA GLY A 68 22.06 -0.87 -7.28
C GLY A 68 20.80 -1.69 -7.55
N ALA A 69 19.69 -1.40 -6.86
CA ALA A 69 18.39 -1.99 -7.22
C ALA A 69 17.93 -1.48 -8.60
N LYS A 70 17.51 -2.39 -9.48
CA LYS A 70 17.10 -2.08 -10.87
C LYS A 70 15.61 -2.23 -11.13
N GLN A 71 14.90 -2.96 -10.27
CA GLN A 71 13.51 -3.34 -10.46
C GLN A 71 12.79 -3.39 -9.11
N ALA A 72 11.52 -3.00 -9.12
CA ALA A 72 10.57 -3.19 -8.03
C ALA A 72 9.59 -4.30 -8.41
N GLY A 73 9.28 -5.18 -7.44
CA GLY A 73 8.24 -6.21 -7.59
C GLY A 73 6.96 -5.83 -6.85
N GLY A 74 5.98 -6.75 -6.81
CA GLY A 74 4.72 -6.54 -6.08
C GLY A 74 3.73 -5.59 -6.77
N ALA A 75 2.63 -5.30 -6.08
CA ALA A 75 1.52 -4.46 -6.56
C ALA A 75 1.86 -2.96 -6.66
N MET A 76 2.86 -2.59 -7.48
CA MET A 76 3.32 -1.21 -7.63
C MET A 76 2.26 -0.25 -8.19
N PHE A 77 1.24 -0.77 -8.87
CA PHE A 77 0.10 0.04 -9.30
C PHE A 77 -0.64 0.70 -8.11
N ILE A 78 -0.67 0.06 -6.93
CA ILE A 78 -1.27 0.66 -5.73
C ILE A 78 -0.44 1.85 -5.26
N LEU A 79 0.88 1.71 -5.28
CA LEU A 79 1.79 2.81 -4.97
C LEU A 79 1.63 3.95 -5.97
N GLN A 80 1.45 3.64 -7.25
CA GLN A 80 1.19 4.63 -8.29
C GLN A 80 -0.13 5.39 -8.03
N LEU A 81 -1.22 4.69 -7.70
CA LEU A 81 -2.49 5.33 -7.34
C LEU A 81 -2.36 6.23 -6.10
N TRP A 82 -1.62 5.77 -5.09
CA TRP A 82 -1.30 6.59 -3.91
C TRP A 82 -0.47 7.81 -4.28
N ALA A 83 0.52 7.66 -5.17
CA ALA A 83 1.38 8.74 -5.62
C ALA A 83 0.59 9.80 -6.39
N TRP A 84 -0.34 9.41 -7.27
CA TRP A 84 -1.23 10.34 -7.96
C TRP A 84 -2.14 11.11 -7.02
N GLU A 85 -2.53 10.52 -5.90
CA GLU A 85 -3.31 11.20 -4.88
C GLU A 85 -2.50 12.27 -4.14
N HIS A 86 -1.29 11.90 -3.72
CA HIS A 86 -0.56 12.66 -2.72
C HIS A 86 0.59 13.48 -3.32
N LEU A 87 0.96 13.26 -4.58
CA LEU A 87 2.04 13.97 -5.27
C LEU A 87 1.48 14.56 -6.57
N PRO A 88 0.87 15.76 -6.53
CA PRO A 88 0.17 16.35 -7.68
C PRO A 88 1.02 16.48 -8.95
N PHE A 89 2.34 16.62 -8.81
CA PHE A 89 3.26 16.69 -9.95
C PHE A 89 3.46 15.35 -10.68
N LEU A 90 3.07 14.22 -10.06
CA LEU A 90 3.05 12.88 -10.66
C LEU A 90 1.68 12.53 -11.25
N ALA A 91 0.63 13.22 -10.80
CA ALA A 91 -0.72 12.92 -11.20
C ALA A 91 -0.91 13.22 -12.70
N PRO A 92 -1.48 12.28 -13.47
CA PRO A 92 -1.93 12.58 -14.80
C PRO A 92 -3.07 13.62 -14.73
N GLN A 93 -3.36 14.27 -15.86
CA GLN A 93 -4.55 15.12 -15.95
C GLN A 93 -5.78 14.29 -15.58
N ASP A 94 -6.65 14.84 -14.72
CA ASP A 94 -7.81 14.11 -14.21
C ASP A 94 -8.69 13.68 -15.39
N PRO A 95 -8.87 12.38 -15.64
CA PRO A 95 -9.67 11.91 -16.76
C PRO A 95 -11.14 12.36 -16.68
N ARG A 96 -11.62 12.76 -15.49
CA ARG A 96 -12.97 13.34 -15.29
C ARG A 96 -13.12 14.75 -15.86
N GLU A 97 -12.03 15.48 -16.07
CA GLU A 97 -12.08 16.80 -16.71
C GLU A 97 -12.34 16.70 -18.23
N PHE A 98 -12.13 15.53 -18.84
CA PHE A 98 -12.14 15.38 -20.30
C PHE A 98 -12.95 14.20 -20.88
N TRP A 99 -13.16 13.08 -20.17
CA TRP A 99 -13.48 11.81 -20.86
C TRP A 99 -14.45 10.81 -20.22
N LEU A 100 -15.12 11.09 -19.10
CA LEU A 100 -16.11 10.13 -18.59
C LEU A 100 -17.53 10.64 -18.86
N PRO A 101 -18.25 10.10 -19.86
CA PRO A 101 -19.70 10.25 -19.92
C PRO A 101 -20.27 9.68 -18.61
N ASP A 102 -21.17 10.42 -17.99
CA ASP A 102 -21.87 10.02 -16.75
C ASP A 102 -22.47 8.59 -16.81
N ASP A 103 -22.62 8.01 -18.00
CA ASP A 103 -23.24 6.71 -18.24
C ASP A 103 -22.39 5.47 -17.94
N GLU A 104 -21.04 5.51 -18.03
CA GLU A 104 -20.22 4.33 -17.69
C GLU A 104 -19.94 4.20 -16.18
N LEU A 105 -19.91 5.33 -15.45
CA LEU A 105 -19.75 5.36 -13.99
C LEU A 105 -21.00 4.89 -13.23
N ARG A 106 -22.18 4.92 -13.86
CA ARG A 106 -23.47 4.54 -13.24
C ARG A 106 -23.56 3.07 -12.83
N PHE A 107 -22.73 2.19 -13.38
CA PHE A 107 -22.81 0.75 -13.15
C PHE A 107 -21.97 0.25 -11.96
N VAL A 108 -21.06 1.08 -11.43
CA VAL A 108 -20.27 0.70 -10.25
C VAL A 108 -20.82 1.42 -9.04
N ALA A 109 -21.76 0.79 -8.34
CA ALA A 109 -22.21 1.27 -7.05
C ALA A 109 -21.00 1.31 -6.09
N ASN A 110 -20.68 2.52 -5.59
CA ASN A 110 -19.61 2.75 -4.62
C ASN A 110 -18.22 2.27 -5.08
N PRO A 111 -17.57 2.89 -6.08
CA PRO A 111 -16.28 2.39 -6.58
C PRO A 111 -15.14 2.51 -5.55
N PRO A 112 -14.07 1.69 -5.65
CA PRO A 112 -12.83 1.92 -4.89
C PRO A 112 -12.26 3.31 -5.14
N TYR A 113 -11.59 3.92 -4.15
CA TYR A 113 -11.16 5.32 -4.28
C TYR A 113 -10.27 5.59 -5.50
N GLY A 114 -9.35 4.68 -5.81
CA GLY A 114 -8.48 4.78 -6.98
C GLY A 114 -9.19 4.69 -8.34
N PHE A 115 -10.48 4.32 -8.37
CA PHE A 115 -11.28 4.25 -9.60
C PHE A 115 -11.39 5.59 -10.32
N LYS A 116 -11.24 6.72 -9.61
CA LYS A 116 -11.24 8.05 -10.23
C LYS A 116 -10.13 8.24 -11.28
N TRP A 117 -9.09 7.41 -11.24
CA TRP A 117 -7.97 7.43 -12.17
C TRP A 117 -8.14 6.49 -13.37
N ILE A 118 -9.31 5.89 -13.56
CA ILE A 118 -9.59 5.08 -14.75
C ILE A 118 -9.52 5.94 -16.00
N GLY A 119 -8.85 5.43 -17.03
CA GLY A 119 -8.65 6.15 -18.29
C GLY A 119 -7.65 7.30 -18.19
N ALA A 120 -6.94 7.44 -17.06
CA ALA A 120 -5.89 8.43 -16.92
C ALA A 120 -4.83 8.23 -18.01
N ASN A 121 -4.62 9.27 -18.82
CA ASN A 121 -3.63 9.24 -19.88
C ASN A 121 -2.23 9.47 -19.29
N THR A 122 -1.53 8.37 -19.02
CA THR A 122 -0.09 8.38 -18.82
C THR A 122 0.56 8.39 -20.19
N ASN A 123 0.89 9.58 -20.73
CA ASN A 123 1.54 9.72 -22.03
C ASN A 123 2.86 8.90 -22.08
N ASP A 124 2.77 7.65 -22.49
CA ASP A 124 3.86 6.65 -22.42
C ASP A 124 4.93 6.87 -23.51
N HIS A 125 4.66 7.76 -24.46
CA HIS A 125 5.47 7.97 -25.66
C HIS A 125 6.75 8.80 -25.44
N GLN A 126 7.02 9.30 -24.23
CA GLN A 126 8.25 10.03 -23.92
C GLN A 126 8.81 9.67 -22.53
N ALA A 127 9.02 8.39 -22.27
CA ALA A 127 9.51 7.88 -20.99
C ALA A 127 10.83 8.54 -20.52
N GLU A 128 11.73 8.91 -21.45
CA GLU A 128 13.02 9.53 -21.11
C GLU A 128 12.89 11.00 -20.66
N HIS A 129 12.09 11.81 -21.38
CA HIS A 129 11.74 13.16 -20.93
C HIS A 129 10.93 13.14 -19.63
N SER A 130 10.05 12.15 -19.47
CA SER A 130 9.26 11.95 -18.24
C SER A 130 10.16 11.60 -17.04
N LEU A 131 11.17 10.74 -17.22
CA LEU A 131 12.07 10.37 -16.12
C LEU A 131 12.92 11.54 -15.64
N LEU A 132 13.50 12.31 -16.56
CA LEU A 132 14.27 13.51 -16.21
C LEU A 132 13.39 14.55 -15.53
N PHE A 133 12.17 14.74 -16.03
CA PHE A 133 11.16 15.59 -15.40
C PHE A 133 10.87 15.14 -13.97
N TYR A 134 10.51 13.88 -13.75
CA TYR A 134 10.19 13.39 -12.41
C TYR A 134 11.37 13.47 -11.45
N ARG A 135 12.60 13.15 -11.90
CA ARG A 135 13.81 13.34 -11.08
C ARG A 135 13.98 14.79 -10.67
N ALA A 136 13.86 15.72 -11.62
CA ALA A 136 13.94 17.14 -11.34
C ALA A 136 12.83 17.60 -10.38
N GLU A 137 11.61 17.08 -10.50
CA GLU A 137 10.54 17.36 -9.53
C GLU A 137 10.89 16.82 -8.14
N PHE A 138 11.38 15.58 -8.01
CA PHE A 138 11.77 15.00 -6.72
C PHE A 138 12.96 15.72 -6.07
N ASP A 139 13.87 16.27 -6.85
CA ASP A 139 15.03 17.02 -6.34
C ASP A 139 14.67 18.43 -5.84
N LYS A 140 13.47 18.94 -6.15
CA LYS A 140 13.04 20.25 -5.65
C LYS A 140 12.78 20.21 -4.15
N PRO A 141 13.23 21.22 -3.37
CA PRO A 141 13.11 21.23 -1.92
C PRO A 141 11.76 21.79 -1.43
N TRP A 142 10.69 21.65 -2.22
CA TRP A 142 9.42 22.30 -1.91
C TRP A 142 8.73 21.56 -0.75
N TRP A 143 8.29 22.31 0.26
CA TRP A 143 7.66 21.74 1.45
C TRP A 143 6.24 21.21 1.19
N ASN A 144 5.64 21.58 0.05
CA ASN A 144 4.26 21.29 -0.34
C ASN A 144 4.15 20.35 -1.55
N GLN A 145 5.22 19.59 -1.88
CA GLN A 145 5.16 18.59 -2.97
C GLN A 145 4.21 17.45 -2.67
N ALA A 146 4.07 17.13 -1.38
CA ALA A 146 3.16 16.12 -0.89
C ALA A 146 1.93 16.77 -0.26
N VAL A 147 0.75 16.34 -0.70
CA VAL A 147 -0.54 16.68 -0.14
C VAL A 147 -0.85 15.70 1.00
N TRP A 148 -0.76 16.20 2.23
CA TRP A 148 -1.03 15.46 3.45
C TRP A 148 -2.47 15.60 3.93
N ASP A 149 -3.33 16.22 3.12
CA ASP A 149 -4.72 16.47 3.48
C ASP A 149 -5.47 15.17 3.77
N PRO A 150 -6.44 15.21 4.70
CA PRO A 150 -7.24 14.05 5.03
C PRO A 150 -8.02 13.54 3.82
N TYR A 151 -8.23 12.22 3.77
CA TYR A 151 -9.13 11.64 2.78
C TYR A 151 -10.53 12.29 2.87
N PRO A 152 -11.19 12.55 1.72
CA PRO A 152 -12.54 13.11 1.72
C PRO A 152 -13.49 12.27 2.57
N ASN A 153 -14.42 12.92 3.29
CA ASN A 153 -15.36 12.22 4.17
C ASN A 153 -16.14 11.13 3.43
N GLU A 154 -16.55 11.41 2.19
CA GLU A 154 -17.23 10.46 1.31
C GLU A 154 -16.43 9.16 1.15
N VAL A 155 -15.11 9.25 1.01
CA VAL A 155 -14.23 8.08 0.84
C VAL A 155 -14.14 7.28 2.14
N VAL A 156 -14.00 7.98 3.26
CA VAL A 156 -13.93 7.36 4.60
C VAL A 156 -15.24 6.66 4.92
N GLU A 157 -16.39 7.32 4.72
CA GLU A 157 -17.72 6.75 4.94
C GLU A 157 -17.99 5.56 4.02
N LEU A 158 -17.61 5.65 2.75
CA LEU A 158 -17.77 4.57 1.79
C LEU A 158 -16.92 3.34 2.15
N HIS A 159 -15.72 3.54 2.72
CA HIS A 159 -14.94 2.44 3.27
C HIS A 159 -15.58 1.86 4.54
N ARG A 160 -16.06 2.71 5.46
CA ARG A 160 -16.80 2.29 6.67
C ARG A 160 -18.03 1.46 6.35
N LEU A 161 -18.73 1.78 5.25
CA LEU A 161 -19.89 1.04 4.77
C LEU A 161 -19.51 -0.32 4.16
N ARG A 162 -18.36 -0.41 3.47
CA ARG A 162 -17.91 -1.68 2.84
C ARG A 162 -17.32 -2.68 3.83
N HIS A 163 -16.55 -2.17 4.79
CA HIS A 163 -15.78 -2.97 5.74
C HIS A 163 -15.96 -2.43 7.16
N PRO A 164 -17.18 -2.50 7.72
CA PRO A 164 -17.45 -2.04 9.08
C PRO A 164 -16.59 -2.75 10.13
N GLU A 165 -16.19 -4.00 9.86
CA GLU A 165 -15.31 -4.82 10.71
C GLU A 165 -13.85 -4.32 10.75
N ASP A 166 -13.42 -3.54 9.75
CA ASP A 166 -12.02 -3.11 9.58
C ASP A 166 -11.81 -1.61 9.84
N GLN A 167 -12.82 -0.92 10.38
CA GLN A 167 -12.78 0.54 10.58
C GLN A 167 -11.58 1.02 11.40
N GLU A 168 -11.12 0.23 12.36
CA GLU A 168 -9.98 0.59 13.19
C GLU A 168 -8.65 -0.01 12.68
N THR A 169 -8.73 -1.03 11.81
CA THR A 169 -7.56 -1.79 11.32
C THR A 169 -6.57 -0.89 10.58
N TRP A 170 -7.03 0.14 9.87
CA TRP A 170 -6.13 1.07 9.14
C TRP A 170 -5.25 1.92 10.09
N LEU A 171 -5.65 2.10 11.36
CA LEU A 171 -4.92 2.86 12.39
C LEU A 171 -4.13 1.93 13.33
N CYS A 172 -4.20 0.61 13.15
CA CYS A 172 -3.47 -0.35 13.98
C CYS A 172 -1.97 -0.33 13.67
N LYS A 173 -1.13 -0.12 14.68
CA LYS A 173 0.33 -0.26 14.57
C LYS A 173 0.74 -1.72 14.81
N VAL A 174 0.70 -2.52 13.74
CA VAL A 174 0.82 -3.99 13.82
C VAL A 174 1.70 -4.59 12.73
N PRO A 175 2.24 -5.80 12.92
CA PRO A 175 2.93 -6.52 11.84
C PRO A 175 1.95 -6.99 10.76
N LEU A 176 2.20 -6.58 9.52
CA LEU A 176 1.60 -7.12 8.31
C LEU A 176 2.37 -8.37 7.89
N ILE A 177 1.64 -9.46 7.67
CA ILE A 177 2.24 -10.79 7.47
C ILE A 177 1.86 -11.33 6.11
N CYS A 178 2.87 -11.74 5.33
CA CYS A 178 2.70 -12.45 4.07
C CYS A 178 3.76 -13.53 3.94
N TRP A 179 3.40 -14.77 4.27
CA TRP A 179 4.31 -15.91 4.29
C TRP A 179 5.56 -15.64 5.15
N HIS A 180 6.71 -15.48 4.50
CA HIS A 180 7.99 -15.20 5.13
C HIS A 180 8.14 -13.72 5.50
N MET A 181 7.39 -12.82 4.86
CA MET A 181 7.47 -11.37 5.07
C MET A 181 6.69 -10.99 6.32
N VAL A 182 7.34 -10.20 7.17
CA VAL A 182 6.73 -9.49 8.28
C VAL A 182 7.21 -8.05 8.20
N GLU A 183 6.30 -7.12 7.97
CA GLU A 183 6.57 -5.68 7.86
C GLU A 183 5.63 -4.90 8.78
N TRP A 184 6.12 -3.87 9.46
CA TRP A 184 5.28 -3.14 10.40
C TRP A 184 4.41 -2.09 9.68
N HIS A 185 3.10 -2.14 9.92
CA HIS A 185 2.19 -1.04 9.63
C HIS A 185 2.44 0.09 10.64
N LEU A 186 2.72 1.29 10.13
CA LEU A 186 3.09 2.46 10.94
C LEU A 186 2.17 3.64 10.62
N PRO A 187 0.87 3.55 10.95
CA PRO A 187 -0.10 4.59 10.64
C PRO A 187 0.17 5.90 11.39
N ASP A 188 0.97 5.85 12.47
CA ASP A 188 1.47 7.02 13.19
C ASP A 188 2.31 7.97 12.31
N ARG A 189 2.69 7.57 11.10
CA ARG A 189 3.43 8.38 10.12
C ARG A 189 2.53 9.12 9.12
N SER A 190 1.24 8.84 9.10
CA SER A 190 0.29 9.47 8.16
C SER A 190 -1.08 9.74 8.80
N LEU A 191 -1.14 9.96 10.11
CA LEU A 191 -2.35 10.27 10.88
C LEU A 191 -3.14 11.44 10.32
N ARG A 192 -2.47 12.40 9.67
CA ARG A 192 -3.13 13.53 9.00
C ARG A 192 -4.12 13.09 7.93
N GLN A 193 -3.80 12.02 7.19
CA GLN A 193 -4.70 11.45 6.17
C GLN A 193 -6.02 10.95 6.77
N TYR A 194 -6.04 10.69 8.08
CA TYR A 194 -7.18 10.21 8.85
C TYR A 194 -7.80 11.27 9.76
N ARG A 195 -7.54 12.57 9.51
CA ARG A 195 -8.06 13.72 10.28
C ARG A 195 -7.56 13.80 11.71
N LEU A 196 -6.38 13.24 11.96
CA LEU A 196 -5.72 13.30 13.26
C LEU A 196 -4.48 14.20 13.17
N GLU A 197 -4.10 14.78 14.30
CA GLU A 197 -2.85 15.53 14.39
C GLU A 197 -1.66 14.60 14.11
N GLN A 198 -0.69 15.11 13.34
CA GLN A 198 0.50 14.36 12.95
C GLN A 198 1.64 14.64 13.93
N PRO A 199 1.99 13.71 14.83
CA PRO A 199 3.16 13.86 15.68
C PRO A 199 4.43 13.57 14.88
N ILE A 200 5.58 13.92 15.46
CA ILE A 200 6.87 13.37 15.02
C ILE A 200 6.84 11.87 15.31
N PRO A 201 6.99 11.00 14.29
CA PRO A 201 6.80 9.57 14.47
C PRO A 201 7.92 8.97 15.31
N ALA A 202 7.55 7.99 16.14
CA ALA A 202 8.51 7.22 16.91
C ALA A 202 9.42 6.36 16.01
N SER A 203 10.56 5.94 16.55
CA SER A 203 11.41 4.95 15.91
C SER A 203 10.62 3.67 15.58
N PRO A 204 10.91 3.01 14.45
CA PRO A 204 10.29 1.72 14.13
C PRO A 204 10.52 0.70 15.26
N PRO A 205 9.61 -0.28 15.42
CA PRO A 205 9.77 -1.36 16.40
C PRO A 205 11.11 -2.08 16.25
N GLN A 206 11.65 -2.57 17.37
CA GLN A 206 12.89 -3.36 17.37
C GLN A 206 12.71 -4.64 16.53
N GLY A 207 13.81 -5.17 15.99
CA GLY A 207 13.76 -6.41 15.21
C GLY A 207 13.32 -6.24 13.75
N PHE A 208 12.95 -5.03 13.31
CA PHE A 208 12.43 -4.82 11.96
C PHE A 208 13.45 -5.19 10.86
N ARG A 209 14.75 -4.98 11.10
CA ARG A 209 15.81 -5.31 10.12
C ARG A 209 15.98 -6.81 9.98
N GLU A 210 15.91 -7.53 11.09
CA GLU A 210 16.01 -8.98 11.18
C GLU A 210 14.83 -9.64 10.47
N LEU A 211 13.61 -9.13 10.69
CA LEU A 211 12.40 -9.54 9.97
C LEU A 211 12.50 -9.26 8.47
N HIS A 212 13.03 -8.09 8.12
CA HIS A 212 13.22 -7.68 6.74
C HIS A 212 14.25 -8.55 5.99
N ALA A 213 15.25 -9.08 6.70
CA ALA A 213 16.27 -9.95 6.13
C ALA A 213 15.80 -11.39 5.85
N ILE A 214 14.60 -11.79 6.32
CA ILE A 214 14.05 -13.12 6.06
C ILE A 214 13.64 -13.20 4.58
N ASP A 215 14.19 -14.20 3.87
CA ASP A 215 13.85 -14.52 2.48
C ASP A 215 13.40 -15.99 2.32
N LEU A 216 12.90 -16.33 1.12
CA LEU A 216 12.42 -17.67 0.77
C LEU A 216 13.54 -18.69 0.46
N ARG A 217 14.81 -18.30 0.51
CA ARG A 217 15.93 -19.21 0.14
C ARG A 217 16.12 -20.33 1.17
N TYR A 218 15.52 -20.19 2.35
CA TYR A 218 15.52 -21.18 3.43
C TYR A 218 14.21 -21.98 3.47
N ASN A 219 14.06 -22.92 2.53
CA ASN A 219 12.78 -23.53 2.14
C ASN A 219 12.25 -24.67 3.06
N LYS A 220 12.31 -24.53 4.40
CA LYS A 220 11.74 -25.52 5.35
C LYS A 220 11.25 -24.92 6.68
N LYS A 221 10.70 -23.71 6.67
CA LYS A 221 10.13 -23.11 7.89
C LYS A 221 8.62 -23.19 7.84
N ASP A 222 8.04 -23.79 8.87
CA ASP A 222 6.65 -23.53 9.24
C ASP A 222 6.56 -22.05 9.64
N TRP A 223 6.06 -21.23 8.71
CA TRP A 223 5.96 -19.78 8.92
C TRP A 223 4.98 -19.43 10.03
N THR A 224 3.94 -20.23 10.21
CA THR A 224 2.98 -20.07 11.31
C THR A 224 3.71 -20.17 12.65
N ARG A 225 4.53 -21.22 12.83
CA ARG A 225 5.33 -21.37 14.04
C ARG A 225 6.44 -20.32 14.14
N LYS A 226 7.09 -19.98 13.04
CA LYS A 226 8.20 -19.00 13.03
C LYS A 226 7.73 -17.60 13.41
N HIS A 227 6.52 -17.23 13.00
CA HIS A 227 5.95 -15.90 13.18
C HIS A 227 4.84 -15.85 14.23
N GLU A 228 4.69 -16.90 15.05
CA GLU A 228 3.63 -17.03 16.08
C GLU A 228 3.48 -15.77 16.93
N PHE A 229 4.59 -15.18 17.39
CA PHE A 229 4.59 -13.93 18.14
C PHE A 229 3.92 -12.77 17.37
N TYR A 230 4.25 -12.61 16.09
CA TYR A 230 3.70 -11.53 15.26
C TYR A 230 2.25 -11.81 14.85
N ILE A 231 1.91 -13.08 14.61
CA ILE A 231 0.53 -13.51 14.37
C ILE A 231 -0.33 -13.16 15.57
N ASN A 232 0.15 -13.41 16.79
CA ASN A 232 -0.59 -13.04 18.00
C ASN A 232 -0.87 -11.52 18.09
N ILE A 233 0.10 -10.67 17.72
CA ILE A 233 -0.13 -9.22 17.65
C ILE A 233 -1.18 -8.87 16.61
N TRP A 234 -1.13 -9.48 15.41
CA TRP A 234 -2.10 -9.26 14.34
C TRP A 234 -3.52 -9.70 14.73
N GLU A 235 -3.68 -10.85 15.39
CA GLU A 235 -4.98 -11.32 15.87
C GLU A 235 -5.55 -10.39 16.95
N ASN A 236 -4.69 -9.75 17.74
CA ASN A 236 -5.07 -8.77 18.77
C ASN A 236 -4.95 -7.31 18.30
N ARG A 237 -4.94 -7.05 16.99
CA ARG A 237 -4.63 -5.74 16.40
C ARG A 237 -5.44 -4.57 16.95
N ASN A 238 -6.70 -4.78 17.34
CA ASN A 238 -7.56 -3.72 17.88
C ASN A 238 -7.03 -3.13 19.21
N GLN A 239 -6.11 -3.82 19.89
CA GLN A 239 -5.42 -3.30 21.08
C GLN A 239 -4.29 -2.32 20.72
N TRP A 240 -3.93 -2.22 19.43
CA TRP A 240 -2.79 -1.47 18.91
C TRP A 240 -3.20 -0.29 18.03
N VAL A 241 -4.46 0.15 18.13
CA VAL A 241 -4.98 1.32 17.41
C VAL A 241 -4.25 2.57 17.87
N VAL A 242 -3.62 3.28 16.94
CA VAL A 242 -2.97 4.56 17.21
C VAL A 242 -4.03 5.61 17.50
N GLN A 243 -3.96 6.18 18.70
CA GLN A 243 -4.83 7.28 19.12
C GLN A 243 -4.17 8.62 18.81
N GLY A 244 -4.98 9.62 18.47
CA GLY A 244 -4.53 10.98 18.18
C GLY A 244 -5.61 12.01 18.47
N ALA A 245 -5.21 13.26 18.70
CA ALA A 245 -6.17 14.36 18.75
C ALA A 245 -6.70 14.65 17.33
N PRO A 246 -7.96 15.07 17.16
CA PRO A 246 -8.46 15.54 15.88
C PRO A 246 -7.62 16.70 15.36
N GLU A 247 -7.42 16.76 14.04
CA GLU A 247 -6.73 17.90 13.46
C GLU A 247 -7.50 19.22 13.71
N THR A 248 -6.79 20.24 14.21
CA THR A 248 -7.40 21.55 14.53
C THR A 248 -6.92 22.69 13.64
N ARG A 249 -5.77 22.50 12.95
CA ARG A 249 -5.13 23.54 12.14
C ARG A 249 -4.43 22.94 10.91
N PRO A 250 -4.22 23.71 9.84
CA PRO A 250 -3.39 23.30 8.71
C PRO A 250 -1.93 23.03 9.13
N MET A 251 -1.27 22.10 8.43
CA MET A 251 0.13 21.75 8.68
C MET A 251 1.06 22.71 7.91
N GLY A 252 1.44 23.81 8.56
CA GLY A 252 2.29 24.84 7.94
C GLY A 252 3.78 24.49 7.91
N TYR A 253 4.55 25.30 7.18
CA TYR A 253 6.01 25.15 7.04
C TYR A 253 6.76 25.04 8.37
N HIS A 254 6.36 25.81 9.40
CA HIS A 254 7.02 25.84 10.71
C HIS A 254 6.50 24.80 11.71
N ASP A 255 5.56 23.93 11.30
CA ASP A 255 5.06 22.87 12.17
C ASP A 255 6.20 21.92 12.60
N GLY A 256 6.11 21.37 13.82
CA GLY A 256 7.12 20.48 14.38
C GLY A 256 7.36 19.25 13.51
N TYR A 257 6.29 18.65 12.99
CA TYR A 257 6.41 17.53 12.06
C TYR A 257 7.06 17.96 10.75
N MET A 258 6.67 19.09 10.16
CA MET A 258 7.23 19.53 8.88
C MET A 258 8.71 19.91 8.96
N ARG A 259 9.17 20.46 10.10
CA ARG A 259 10.60 20.66 10.37
C ARG A 259 11.34 19.34 10.46
N TRP A 260 10.80 18.37 11.19
CA TRP A 260 11.36 17.02 11.28
C TRP A 260 11.40 16.35 9.89
N TYR A 261 10.30 16.36 9.15
CA TYR A 261 10.19 15.75 7.83
C TYR A 261 11.28 16.27 6.91
N ARG A 262 11.37 17.61 6.74
CA ARG A 262 12.39 18.23 5.89
C ARG A 262 13.82 17.92 6.31
N HIS A 263 14.09 17.82 7.62
CA HIS A 263 15.43 17.46 8.11
C HIS A 263 15.87 16.07 7.66
N PHE A 264 14.93 15.13 7.51
CA PHE A 264 15.24 13.75 7.10
C PHE A 264 15.08 13.50 5.59
N THR A 265 14.16 14.18 4.91
CA THR A 265 13.89 13.97 3.47
C THR A 265 14.67 14.89 2.54
N LEU A 266 14.94 16.14 2.94
CA LEU A 266 15.71 17.08 2.14
C LEU A 266 17.18 17.05 2.59
N ARG A 267 17.98 16.18 1.98
CA ARG A 267 19.44 16.19 2.14
C ARG A 267 20.01 17.24 1.20
N TRP A 268 20.51 18.33 1.76
CA TRP A 268 21.32 19.33 1.07
C TRP A 268 22.77 18.87 0.98
#